data_AF-A0A9W6I403-F1
#
_entry.id   AF-A0A9W6I403-F1
#
_cell.length_a   1.000
_cell.length_b   1.000
_cell.length_c   1.000
_cell.angle_alpha   90.00
_cell.angle_beta   90.00
_cell.angle_gamma   90.00
#
_symmetry.space_group_name_H-M   'P 1'
#
loop_
_entity.id
_entity.type
_entity.pdbx_description
1 polymer ?
#
loop_
_entity_poly.entity_id
_entity_poly.type
_entity_poly.pdbx_seq_one_letter_code
_entity_poly.pdbx_strand_id
1 'polypeptide(L)'
;MTRDRSVTSTEVGWETLLSGAFEALLGRPLASYDPDAVYAAYYHGNFFREARLDREPTWLNPVVLAGGEPIEVGDLYLYDMGEPPLRFDASRSIFHVSSDGLPDAFAADLEAACFAPDVVRGADLAPVLWRHGLDLTDSALARNWEVCYARIASTGTLLDAMRVATGIGRTPGSLIAFEGEAEEEWEQALAAVPHPGLRAHLRLGCCDPADAEGLTYLGSEVFLGSLLGDLGCSVVAGWEDGHGQVDVTVIQLDDVVVGPRPA
;
A
#
# COMPACT_ATOMS: atom_id res chain seq x y z
N MET A 1 -21.67 24.76 11.36
CA MET A 1 -22.46 23.90 10.44
C MET A 1 -21.80 22.54 10.41
N THR A 2 -22.22 21.68 11.32
CA THR A 2 -21.71 20.32 11.48
C THR A 2 -22.39 19.47 10.40
N ARG A 3 -21.62 18.99 9.42
CA ARG A 3 -22.13 17.99 8.47
C ARG A 3 -22.20 16.66 9.21
N ASP A 4 -23.39 16.34 9.66
CA ASP A 4 -23.77 15.01 10.11
C ASP A 4 -23.68 14.07 8.90
N ARG A 5 -22.59 13.29 8.82
CA ARG A 5 -22.46 12.21 7.83
C ARG A 5 -23.36 11.08 8.29
N SER A 6 -24.60 11.10 7.83
CA SER A 6 -25.49 9.93 7.86
C SER A 6 -24.85 8.82 7.01
N VAL A 7 -24.06 7.96 7.64
CA VAL A 7 -23.64 6.68 7.09
C VAL A 7 -24.90 5.89 6.77
N THR A 8 -25.09 5.54 5.51
CA THR A 8 -26.33 4.88 5.06
C THR A 8 -26.30 3.40 5.44
N SER A 9 -27.45 2.78 5.69
CA SER A 9 -27.53 1.36 6.11
C SER A 9 -26.87 0.37 5.13
N THR A 10 -26.67 0.78 3.88
CA THR A 10 -25.96 0.04 2.84
C THR A 10 -24.44 0.01 3.04
N GLU A 11 -23.83 1.07 3.60
CA GLU A 11 -22.39 1.12 3.86
C GLU A 11 -22.01 0.21 5.05
N VAL A 12 -22.80 0.24 6.13
CA VAL A 12 -22.62 -0.64 7.29
C VAL A 12 -22.72 -2.12 6.90
N GLY A 13 -23.61 -2.45 5.95
CA GLY A 13 -23.73 -3.79 5.41
C GLY A 13 -22.49 -4.23 4.62
N TRP A 14 -21.90 -3.34 3.83
CA TRP A 14 -20.72 -3.66 3.02
C TRP A 14 -19.45 -3.85 3.85
N GLU A 15 -19.19 -2.95 4.81
CA GLU A 15 -18.03 -3.08 5.70
C GLU A 15 -18.07 -4.38 6.51
N THR A 16 -19.27 -4.79 6.95
CA THR A 16 -19.46 -6.07 7.66
C THR A 16 -19.16 -7.26 6.75
N LEU A 17 -19.59 -7.21 5.49
CA LEU A 17 -19.29 -8.26 4.50
C LEU A 17 -17.80 -8.35 4.20
N LEU A 18 -17.13 -7.22 4.00
CA LEU A 18 -15.67 -7.16 3.81
C LEU A 18 -14.92 -7.71 5.01
N SER A 19 -15.33 -7.30 6.21
CA SER A 19 -14.72 -7.79 7.45
C SER A 19 -14.78 -9.31 7.52
N GLY A 20 -15.97 -9.91 7.40
CA GLY A 20 -16.11 -11.37 7.46
C GLY A 20 -15.35 -12.10 6.35
N ALA A 21 -15.21 -11.49 5.16
CA ALA A 21 -14.46 -12.10 4.07
C ALA A 21 -12.94 -12.07 4.31
N PHE A 22 -12.41 -10.97 4.85
CA PHE A 22 -10.99 -10.89 5.22
C PHE A 22 -10.67 -11.73 6.45
N GLU A 23 -11.60 -11.93 7.38
CA GLU A 23 -11.42 -12.90 8.48
C GLU A 23 -11.26 -14.33 7.96
N ALA A 24 -12.04 -14.70 6.93
CA ALA A 24 -11.90 -16.00 6.29
C ALA A 24 -10.53 -16.15 5.61
N LEU A 25 -10.06 -15.11 4.91
CA LEU A 25 -8.76 -15.11 4.23
C LEU A 25 -7.57 -15.11 5.21
N LEU A 26 -7.65 -14.33 6.29
CA LEU A 26 -6.61 -14.25 7.32
C LEU A 26 -6.65 -15.45 8.30
N GLY A 27 -7.68 -16.28 8.22
CA GLY A 27 -7.89 -17.43 9.11
C GLY A 27 -8.16 -17.06 10.57
N ARG A 28 -8.42 -15.78 10.88
CA ARG A 28 -8.69 -15.31 12.25
C ARG A 28 -9.51 -14.00 12.26
N PRO A 29 -10.22 -13.69 13.36
CA PRO A 29 -11.02 -12.47 13.47
C PRO A 29 -10.19 -11.19 13.33
N LEU A 30 -10.73 -10.14 12.69
CA LEU A 30 -10.05 -8.85 12.57
C LEU A 30 -9.85 -8.20 13.94
N ALA A 31 -10.78 -8.45 14.87
CA ALA A 31 -10.68 -7.98 16.26
C ALA A 31 -9.54 -8.62 17.07
N SER A 32 -8.84 -9.63 16.53
CA SER A 32 -7.63 -10.20 17.17
C SER A 32 -6.36 -9.40 16.86
N TYR A 33 -6.42 -8.48 15.91
CA TYR A 33 -5.35 -7.55 15.59
C TYR A 33 -5.45 -6.30 16.48
N ASP A 34 -4.33 -5.63 16.69
CA ASP A 34 -4.30 -4.40 17.49
C ASP A 34 -5.11 -3.30 16.80
N PRO A 35 -6.22 -2.82 17.39
CA PRO A 35 -7.05 -1.78 16.79
C PRO A 35 -6.39 -0.39 16.78
N ASP A 36 -5.36 -0.18 17.60
CA ASP A 36 -4.66 1.11 17.74
C ASP A 36 -3.39 1.19 16.87
N ALA A 37 -2.96 0.05 16.30
CA ALA A 37 -1.86 -0.03 15.34
C ALA A 37 -2.24 0.52 13.96
N VAL A 38 -1.22 0.94 13.21
CA VAL A 38 -1.39 1.40 11.84
C VAL A 38 -1.07 0.28 10.87
N TYR A 39 -2.00 0.02 9.96
CA TYR A 39 -1.83 -0.95 8.88
C TYR A 39 -1.73 -0.23 7.54
N ALA A 40 -0.89 -0.75 6.66
CA ALA A 40 -0.66 -0.16 5.34
C ALA A 40 -0.49 -1.26 4.30
N ALA A 41 -1.06 -1.04 3.12
CA ALA A 41 -0.77 -1.84 1.94
C ALA A 41 0.31 -1.14 1.12
N TYR A 42 1.33 -1.89 0.70
CA TYR A 42 2.39 -1.40 -0.15
C TYR A 42 2.42 -2.17 -1.45
N TYR A 43 2.56 -1.44 -2.54
CA TYR A 43 2.86 -2.01 -3.85
C TYR A 43 4.38 -2.07 -4.03
N HIS A 44 4.87 -3.22 -4.44
CA HIS A 44 6.28 -3.46 -4.77
C HIS A 44 6.39 -4.55 -5.85
N GLY A 45 7.53 -5.23 -5.93
CA GLY A 45 7.88 -6.11 -7.05
C GLY A 45 8.80 -5.45 -8.08
N ASN A 46 9.32 -6.26 -9.01
CA ASN A 46 10.35 -5.80 -9.95
C ASN A 46 9.81 -4.80 -10.99
N PHE A 47 8.54 -4.92 -11.40
CA PHE A 47 7.96 -4.06 -12.42
C PHE A 47 8.00 -2.59 -12.03
N PHE A 48 7.69 -2.28 -10.76
CA PHE A 48 7.69 -0.90 -10.25
C PHE A 48 9.02 -0.18 -10.49
N ARG A 49 10.14 -0.90 -10.32
CA ARG A 49 11.51 -0.40 -10.55
C ARG A 49 11.90 -0.44 -12.02
N GLU A 50 11.58 -1.51 -12.74
CA GLU A 50 11.94 -1.67 -14.15
C GLU A 50 11.25 -0.63 -15.04
N ALA A 51 9.98 -0.34 -14.74
CA ALA A 51 9.21 0.72 -15.38
C ALA A 51 9.57 2.14 -14.85
N ARG A 52 10.48 2.23 -13.87
CA ARG A 52 10.93 3.48 -13.22
C ARG A 52 9.81 4.28 -12.55
N LEU A 53 8.73 3.61 -12.14
CA LEU A 53 7.61 4.23 -11.46
C LEU A 53 8.01 4.72 -10.06
N ASP A 54 9.01 4.08 -9.45
CA ASP A 54 9.68 4.49 -8.21
C ASP A 54 10.42 5.84 -8.29
N ARG A 55 10.60 6.38 -9.50
CA ARG A 55 11.32 7.63 -9.77
C ARG A 55 10.50 8.66 -10.55
N GLU A 56 9.19 8.42 -10.69
CA GLU A 56 8.29 9.36 -11.35
C GLU A 56 8.20 10.70 -10.61
N PRO A 57 8.44 11.86 -11.26
CA PRO A 57 8.48 13.17 -10.58
C PRO A 57 7.23 13.53 -9.77
N THR A 58 6.08 12.94 -10.09
CA THR A 58 4.81 13.16 -9.38
C THR A 58 4.91 12.81 -7.89
N TRP A 59 5.76 11.86 -7.50
CA TRP A 59 6.01 11.51 -6.10
C TRP A 59 6.56 12.67 -5.28
N LEU A 60 7.33 13.56 -5.91
CA LEU A 60 7.99 14.69 -5.26
C LEU A 60 7.19 16.00 -5.37
N ASN A 61 5.94 15.95 -5.84
CA ASN A 61 5.10 17.13 -5.84
C ASN A 61 4.94 17.65 -4.38
N PRO A 62 5.26 18.93 -4.09
CA PRO A 62 5.25 19.43 -2.72
C PRO A 62 3.91 19.29 -2.00
N VAL A 63 2.80 19.39 -2.73
CA VAL A 63 1.45 19.26 -2.15
C VAL A 63 1.17 17.83 -1.73
N VAL A 64 1.58 16.84 -2.53
CA VAL A 64 1.28 15.42 -2.26
C VAL A 64 2.19 14.87 -1.17
N LEU A 65 3.47 15.27 -1.15
CA LEU A 65 4.38 14.95 -0.05
C LEU A 65 3.88 15.54 1.28
N ALA A 66 3.27 16.73 1.27
CA ALA A 66 2.70 17.36 2.45
C ALA A 66 1.33 16.78 2.91
N GLY A 67 0.89 15.65 2.34
CA GLY A 67 -0.37 15.00 2.71
C GLY A 67 -1.59 15.49 1.91
N GLY A 68 -1.36 16.03 0.72
CA GLY A 68 -2.42 16.34 -0.25
C GLY A 68 -3.12 15.09 -0.79
N GLU A 69 -3.90 15.26 -1.85
CA GLU A 69 -4.65 14.16 -2.47
C GLU A 69 -3.71 13.03 -2.94
N PRO A 70 -4.13 11.76 -2.78
CA PRO A 70 -3.42 10.62 -3.35
C PRO A 70 -3.22 10.75 -4.85
N ILE A 71 -2.05 10.31 -5.31
CA ILE A 71 -1.62 10.38 -6.71
C ILE A 71 -1.82 9.07 -7.44
N GLU A 72 -1.96 9.15 -8.75
CA GLU A 72 -1.84 8.02 -9.67
C GLU A 72 -0.44 8.10 -10.29
N VAL A 73 0.21 6.95 -10.44
CA VAL A 73 1.59 6.86 -10.98
C VAL A 73 1.57 5.90 -12.14
N GLY A 74 1.63 6.47 -13.35
CA GLY A 74 1.32 5.75 -14.58
C GLY A 74 -0.12 5.22 -14.61
N ASP A 75 -0.41 4.37 -15.58
CA ASP A 75 -1.67 3.63 -15.67
C ASP A 75 -1.53 2.29 -14.91
N LEU A 76 -1.19 2.37 -13.63
CA LEU A 76 -0.93 1.19 -12.81
C LEU A 76 -2.22 0.66 -12.17
N TYR A 77 -2.50 -0.61 -12.40
CA TYR A 77 -3.65 -1.31 -11.83
C TYR A 77 -3.17 -2.50 -11.02
N LEU A 78 -3.97 -2.92 -10.04
CA LEU A 78 -3.68 -4.15 -9.29
C LEU A 78 -3.90 -5.40 -10.17
N TYR A 79 -4.93 -5.33 -11.02
CA TYR A 79 -5.29 -6.37 -11.98
C TYR A 79 -5.50 -5.72 -13.34
N ASP A 80 -5.07 -6.38 -14.42
CA ASP A 80 -5.21 -5.86 -15.79
C ASP A 80 -6.66 -5.52 -16.18
N MET A 81 -7.61 -6.20 -15.55
CA MET A 81 -9.06 -6.07 -15.80
C MET A 81 -9.75 -5.06 -14.87
N GLY A 82 -9.02 -4.44 -13.93
CA GLY A 82 -9.58 -3.67 -12.83
C GLY A 82 -9.47 -2.15 -13.03
N GLU A 83 -10.59 -1.45 -12.99
CA GLU A 83 -10.65 -0.01 -12.68
C GLU A 83 -11.12 0.19 -11.23
N PRO A 84 -10.71 1.27 -10.53
CA PRO A 84 -9.85 2.37 -11.00
C PRO A 84 -8.34 2.10 -10.79
N PRO A 85 -7.46 2.94 -11.37
CA PRO A 85 -6.01 2.89 -11.12
C PRO A 85 -5.66 2.91 -9.64
N LEU A 86 -4.49 2.35 -9.31
CA LEU A 86 -3.93 2.42 -7.97
C LEU A 86 -3.63 3.88 -7.61
N ARG A 87 -4.07 4.25 -6.41
CA ARG A 87 -3.81 5.56 -5.84
C ARG A 87 -2.84 5.43 -4.67
N PHE A 88 -1.82 6.27 -4.66
CA PHE A 88 -0.73 6.23 -3.70
C PHE A 88 -0.72 7.44 -2.79
N ASP A 89 -0.40 7.21 -1.52
CA ASP A 89 -0.20 8.25 -0.53
C ASP A 89 1.29 8.59 -0.44
N ALA A 90 1.74 9.52 -1.29
CA ALA A 90 3.14 9.95 -1.33
C ALA A 90 3.64 10.46 0.04
N SER A 91 2.79 11.10 0.85
CA SER A 91 3.19 11.60 2.17
C SER A 91 3.57 10.48 3.14
N ARG A 92 2.95 9.31 2.99
CA ARG A 92 3.18 8.13 3.84
C ARG A 92 3.95 7.00 3.15
N SER A 93 4.33 7.19 1.89
CA SER A 93 5.33 6.35 1.21
C SER A 93 6.73 6.59 1.80
N ILE A 94 7.60 5.58 1.62
CA ILE A 94 8.96 5.61 2.13
C ILE A 94 9.92 5.78 0.95
N PHE A 95 10.81 6.75 1.11
CA PHE A 95 11.81 7.11 0.13
C PHE A 95 13.19 6.73 0.65
N HIS A 96 14.04 6.27 -0.24
CA HIS A 96 15.48 6.32 -0.03
C HIS A 96 16.02 7.58 -0.72
N VAL A 97 16.76 8.42 0.02
CA VAL A 97 17.35 9.65 -0.49
C VAL A 97 18.81 9.70 -0.06
N SER A 98 19.72 9.44 -1.00
CA SER A 98 21.15 9.54 -0.78
C SER A 98 21.59 11.00 -0.68
N SER A 99 22.32 11.30 0.40
CA SER A 99 22.92 12.61 0.64
C SER A 99 24.17 12.90 -0.22
N ASP A 100 24.63 11.93 -1.02
CA ASP A 100 25.86 12.03 -1.80
C ASP A 100 25.81 13.18 -2.82
N GLY A 101 26.75 14.12 -2.67
CA GLY A 101 26.87 15.27 -3.55
C GLY A 101 25.82 16.36 -3.31
N LEU A 102 25.04 16.28 -2.25
CA LEU A 102 24.10 17.32 -1.84
C LEU A 102 24.80 18.39 -0.96
N PRO A 103 24.27 19.62 -0.89
CA PRO A 103 24.82 20.65 -0.01
C PRO A 103 24.81 20.21 1.46
N ASP A 104 25.88 20.48 2.20
CA ASP A 104 26.05 20.04 3.61
C ASP A 104 24.85 20.40 4.51
N ALA A 105 24.30 21.60 4.35
CA ALA A 105 23.15 22.04 5.14
C ALA A 105 21.86 21.27 4.80
N PHE A 106 21.70 20.86 3.55
CA PHE A 106 20.59 19.99 3.14
C PHE A 106 20.79 18.57 3.67
N ALA A 107 21.99 18.02 3.51
CA ALA A 107 22.33 16.68 3.96
C ALA A 107 22.09 16.51 5.47
N ALA A 108 22.49 17.49 6.29
CA ALA A 108 22.25 17.46 7.73
C ALA A 108 20.76 17.51 8.10
N ASP A 109 19.97 18.33 7.41
CA ASP A 109 18.52 18.41 7.64
C ASP A 109 17.79 17.15 7.16
N LEU A 110 18.25 16.55 6.07
CA LEU A 110 17.74 15.27 5.57
C LEU A 110 18.04 14.14 6.57
N GLU A 111 19.29 14.03 7.04
CA GLU A 111 19.69 13.04 8.05
C GLU A 111 18.84 13.14 9.31
N ALA A 112 18.53 14.36 9.76
CA ALA A 112 17.66 14.59 10.92
C ALA A 112 16.19 14.23 10.67
N ALA A 113 15.73 14.22 9.42
CA ALA A 113 14.38 13.81 9.04
C ALA A 113 14.26 12.29 8.81
N CYS A 114 15.37 11.62 8.53
CA CYS A 114 15.43 10.18 8.31
C CYS A 114 15.14 9.39 9.60
N PHE A 115 14.36 8.31 9.49
CA PHE A 115 14.10 7.38 10.60
C PHE A 115 14.99 6.13 10.55
N ALA A 116 15.69 5.93 9.43
CA ALA A 116 16.78 4.98 9.23
C ALA A 116 17.77 5.58 8.22
N PRO A 117 19.02 5.09 8.10
CA PRO A 117 20.03 5.69 7.22
C PRO A 117 19.51 5.89 5.79
N ASP A 118 19.54 7.14 5.30
CA ASP A 118 19.03 7.58 4.00
C ASP A 118 17.54 7.28 3.72
N VAL A 119 16.76 6.89 4.74
CA VAL A 119 15.35 6.51 4.60
C VAL A 119 14.44 7.53 5.31
N VAL A 120 13.52 8.09 4.55
CA VAL A 120 12.64 9.18 4.99
C VAL A 120 11.20 8.97 4.50
N ARG A 121 10.21 9.44 5.28
CA ARG A 121 8.81 9.48 4.85
C ARG A 121 8.58 10.71 3.98
N GLY A 122 7.66 10.64 3.02
CA GLY A 122 7.34 11.78 2.17
C GLY A 122 6.96 13.05 2.95
N ALA A 123 6.18 12.90 4.03
CA ALA A 123 5.77 13.99 4.90
C ALA A 123 6.93 14.66 5.65
N ASP A 124 7.99 13.93 5.96
CA ASP A 124 9.19 14.49 6.61
C ASP A 124 10.17 15.06 5.59
N LEU A 125 10.15 14.54 4.35
CA LEU A 125 10.95 15.06 3.24
C LEU A 125 10.43 16.43 2.76
N ALA A 126 9.11 16.65 2.73
CA ALA A 126 8.52 17.89 2.21
C ALA A 126 9.07 19.18 2.88
N PRO A 127 9.12 19.29 4.22
CA PRO A 127 9.68 20.47 4.88
C PRO A 127 11.16 20.70 4.56
N VAL A 128 11.94 19.64 4.35
CA VAL A 128 13.37 19.72 4.01
C VAL A 128 13.53 20.29 2.59
N LEU A 129 12.82 19.72 1.61
CA LEU A 129 12.84 20.22 0.23
C LEU A 129 12.39 21.68 0.14
N TRP A 130 11.29 22.01 0.83
CA TRP A 130 10.76 23.38 0.86
C TRP A 130 11.76 24.38 1.46
N ARG A 131 12.38 24.04 2.59
CA ARG A 131 13.32 24.93 3.29
C ARG A 131 14.55 25.27 2.45
N HIS A 132 15.07 24.29 1.73
CA HIS A 132 16.29 24.43 0.93
C HIS A 132 16.03 24.83 -0.52
N GLY A 133 14.77 24.81 -0.97
CA GLY A 133 14.40 25.11 -2.35
C GLY A 133 15.02 24.15 -3.36
N LEU A 134 15.25 22.89 -2.93
CA LEU A 134 15.94 21.88 -3.72
C LEU A 134 14.93 21.04 -4.51
N ASP A 135 15.17 20.88 -5.81
CA ASP A 135 14.36 20.05 -6.69
C ASP A 135 15.09 18.74 -6.99
N LEU A 136 14.68 17.66 -6.32
CA LEU A 136 15.24 16.32 -6.54
C LEU A 136 14.84 15.73 -7.90
N THR A 137 13.91 16.35 -8.64
CA THR A 137 13.56 15.92 -10.02
C THR A 137 14.53 16.47 -11.07
N ASP A 138 15.43 17.40 -10.70
CA ASP A 138 16.50 17.84 -11.59
C ASP A 138 17.35 16.64 -12.02
N SER A 139 17.64 16.56 -13.32
CA SER A 139 18.50 15.52 -13.91
C SER A 139 19.83 15.28 -13.17
N ALA A 140 20.41 16.31 -12.54
CA ALA A 140 21.64 16.18 -11.76
C ALA A 140 21.44 15.41 -10.43
N LEU A 141 20.22 15.43 -9.89
CA LEU A 141 19.85 14.88 -8.59
C LEU A 141 18.85 13.71 -8.70
N ALA A 142 18.28 13.46 -9.87
CA ALA A 142 17.27 12.43 -10.09
C ALA A 142 17.73 11.00 -9.72
N ARG A 143 19.04 10.77 -9.63
CA ARG A 143 19.61 9.50 -9.16
C ARG A 143 19.61 9.35 -7.64
N ASN A 144 19.56 10.46 -6.90
CA ASN A 144 19.72 10.49 -5.45
C ASN A 144 18.49 10.00 -4.70
N TRP A 145 17.35 9.80 -5.35
CA TRP A 145 16.14 9.36 -4.68
C TRP A 145 15.40 8.27 -5.43
N GLU A 146 14.63 7.48 -4.69
CA GLU A 146 13.64 6.53 -5.19
C GLU A 146 12.60 6.22 -4.10
N VAL A 147 11.43 5.75 -4.51
CA VAL A 147 10.42 5.21 -3.60
C VAL A 147 10.73 3.74 -3.34
N CYS A 148 11.11 3.39 -2.11
CA CYS A 148 11.37 1.99 -1.74
C CYS A 148 10.10 1.25 -1.33
N TYR A 149 9.14 1.95 -0.73
CA TYR A 149 7.85 1.37 -0.36
C TYR A 149 6.73 2.33 -0.76
N ALA A 150 6.05 2.00 -1.87
CA ALA A 150 4.95 2.78 -2.42
C ALA A 150 3.64 2.45 -1.70
N ARG A 151 3.22 3.32 -0.76
CA ARG A 151 2.04 3.08 0.06
C ARG A 151 0.76 3.34 -0.73
N ILE A 152 -0.10 2.34 -0.84
CA ILE A 152 -1.43 2.48 -1.41
C ILE A 152 -2.30 3.29 -0.44
N ALA A 153 -3.02 4.27 -0.97
CA ALA A 153 -3.80 5.22 -0.18
C ALA A 153 -4.91 4.51 0.61
N SER A 154 -4.81 4.58 1.93
CA SER A 154 -5.70 3.91 2.88
C SER A 154 -5.83 4.73 4.17
N THR A 155 -6.84 4.42 4.99
CA THR A 155 -7.12 5.11 6.26
C THR A 155 -6.16 4.73 7.38
N GLY A 156 -5.36 3.67 7.19
CA GLY A 156 -4.47 3.14 8.23
C GLY A 156 -5.10 2.02 9.07
N THR A 157 -6.36 1.64 8.84
CA THR A 157 -6.97 0.48 9.51
C THR A 157 -6.69 -0.81 8.75
N LEU A 158 -6.69 -1.95 9.44
CA LEU A 158 -6.48 -3.26 8.79
C LEU A 158 -7.54 -3.54 7.72
N LEU A 159 -8.82 -3.27 8.02
CA LEU A 159 -9.91 -3.47 7.05
C LEU A 159 -9.66 -2.67 5.77
N ASP A 160 -9.24 -1.41 5.88
CA ASP A 160 -9.01 -0.56 4.70
C ASP A 160 -7.72 -0.94 3.96
N ALA A 161 -6.68 -1.36 4.69
CA ALA A 161 -5.44 -1.87 4.09
C ALA A 161 -5.68 -3.15 3.29
N MET A 162 -6.40 -4.13 3.85
CA MET A 162 -6.82 -5.34 3.13
C MET A 162 -7.66 -5.00 1.91
N ARG A 163 -8.62 -4.07 2.06
CA ARG A 163 -9.49 -3.62 0.98
C ARG A 163 -8.69 -3.08 -0.20
N VAL A 164 -7.74 -2.16 0.03
CA VAL A 164 -6.96 -1.59 -1.07
C VAL A 164 -5.92 -2.57 -1.61
N ALA A 165 -5.41 -3.48 -0.77
CA ALA A 165 -4.47 -4.52 -1.19
C ALA A 165 -5.12 -5.53 -2.15
N THR A 166 -6.42 -5.75 -2.04
CA THR A 166 -7.18 -6.58 -2.98
C THR A 166 -7.88 -5.77 -4.07
N GLY A 167 -7.66 -4.45 -4.18
CA GLY A 167 -8.29 -3.62 -5.22
C GLY A 167 -9.80 -3.42 -5.06
N ILE A 168 -10.36 -3.71 -3.88
CA ILE A 168 -11.79 -3.57 -3.62
C ILE A 168 -12.11 -2.11 -3.27
N GLY A 169 -13.17 -1.56 -3.85
CA GLY A 169 -13.69 -0.22 -3.57
C GLY A 169 -14.55 -0.16 -2.32
N ARG A 170 -15.07 1.04 -2.02
CA ARG A 170 -15.98 1.26 -0.89
C ARG A 170 -17.41 0.78 -1.13
N THR A 171 -17.70 0.28 -2.32
CA THR A 171 -19.00 -0.27 -2.69
C THR A 171 -18.80 -1.55 -3.51
N PRO A 172 -19.82 -2.42 -3.62
CA PRO A 172 -19.74 -3.63 -4.44
C PRO A 172 -19.49 -3.38 -5.95
N GLY A 173 -19.63 -2.14 -6.42
CA GLY A 173 -19.53 -1.81 -7.85
C GLY A 173 -18.11 -1.95 -8.42
N SER A 174 -17.08 -2.06 -7.58
CA SER A 174 -15.70 -2.28 -7.99
C SER A 174 -15.32 -3.77 -8.06
N LEU A 175 -16.25 -4.68 -7.75
CA LEU A 175 -15.93 -6.10 -7.74
C LEU A 175 -15.70 -6.59 -9.17
N ILE A 176 -14.60 -7.28 -9.35
CA ILE A 176 -14.23 -7.93 -10.61
C ILE A 176 -14.89 -9.30 -10.64
N ALA A 177 -15.65 -9.56 -11.70
CA ALA A 177 -16.19 -10.88 -11.96
C ALA A 177 -15.04 -11.80 -12.40
N PHE A 178 -14.88 -12.91 -11.70
CA PHE A 178 -13.84 -13.91 -11.99
C PHE A 178 -14.46 -15.30 -11.94
N GLU A 179 -14.20 -16.10 -12.97
CA GLU A 179 -14.77 -17.44 -13.14
C GLU A 179 -13.77 -18.56 -12.84
N GLY A 180 -12.50 -18.23 -12.57
CA GLY A 180 -11.47 -19.19 -12.21
C GLY A 180 -11.65 -19.76 -10.80
N GLU A 181 -10.92 -20.84 -10.55
CA GLU A 181 -10.83 -21.51 -9.24
C GLU A 181 -9.67 -20.92 -8.45
N ALA A 182 -9.86 -20.74 -7.14
CA ALA A 182 -8.75 -20.52 -6.23
C ALA A 182 -8.02 -21.84 -5.96
N GLU A 183 -6.82 -21.76 -5.39
CA GLU A 183 -6.13 -22.95 -4.88
C GLU A 183 -6.99 -23.68 -3.85
N GLU A 184 -6.83 -25.02 -3.76
CA GLU A 184 -7.70 -25.90 -2.98
C GLU A 184 -7.85 -25.46 -1.51
N GLU A 185 -6.75 -24.99 -0.91
CA GLU A 185 -6.76 -24.50 0.47
C GLU A 185 -7.62 -23.25 0.68
N TRP A 186 -7.70 -22.37 -0.33
CA TRP A 186 -8.48 -21.13 -0.27
C TRP A 186 -9.92 -21.33 -0.66
N GLU A 187 -10.25 -22.29 -1.53
CA GLU A 187 -11.64 -22.58 -1.89
C GLU A 187 -12.52 -22.89 -0.68
N GLN A 188 -12.00 -23.66 0.28
CA GLN A 188 -12.73 -23.96 1.51
C GLN A 188 -12.97 -22.71 2.36
N ALA A 189 -11.94 -21.86 2.53
CA ALA A 189 -12.07 -20.61 3.29
C ALA A 189 -13.05 -19.64 2.62
N LEU A 190 -12.93 -19.48 1.31
CA LEU A 190 -13.76 -18.58 0.50
C LEU A 190 -15.21 -19.06 0.40
N ALA A 191 -15.50 -20.36 0.56
CA ALA A 191 -16.87 -20.87 0.61
C ALA A 191 -17.71 -20.25 1.76
N ALA A 192 -17.06 -19.78 2.83
CA ALA A 192 -17.71 -19.08 3.93
C ALA A 192 -18.15 -17.65 3.58
N VAL A 193 -17.65 -17.06 2.48
CA VAL A 193 -18.00 -15.71 2.03
C VAL A 193 -19.40 -15.74 1.39
N PRO A 194 -20.41 -15.09 2.00
CA PRO A 194 -21.80 -15.22 1.57
C PRO A 194 -22.11 -14.44 0.29
N HIS A 195 -21.38 -13.34 0.03
CA HIS A 195 -21.61 -12.50 -1.15
C HIS A 195 -20.88 -13.10 -2.36
N PRO A 196 -21.59 -13.60 -3.39
CA PRO A 196 -20.97 -14.37 -4.48
C PRO A 196 -19.98 -13.56 -5.30
N GLY A 197 -20.26 -12.27 -5.55
CA GLY A 197 -19.33 -11.41 -6.28
C GLY A 197 -18.07 -11.06 -5.48
N LEU A 198 -18.17 -11.03 -4.14
CA LEU A 198 -17.01 -10.76 -3.28
C LEU A 198 -16.13 -12.01 -3.21
N ARG A 199 -16.76 -13.18 -3.06
CA ARG A 199 -16.08 -14.48 -3.16
C ARG A 199 -15.36 -14.63 -4.50
N ALA A 200 -16.04 -14.34 -5.61
CA ALA A 200 -15.44 -14.40 -6.95
C ALA A 200 -14.22 -13.47 -7.07
N HIS A 201 -14.35 -12.23 -6.62
CA HIS A 201 -13.23 -11.28 -6.65
C HIS A 201 -12.06 -11.74 -5.76
N LEU A 202 -12.30 -12.29 -4.58
CA LEU A 202 -11.22 -12.78 -3.71
C LEU A 202 -10.50 -14.01 -4.29
N ARG A 203 -11.18 -14.84 -5.10
CA ARG A 203 -10.52 -15.94 -5.83
C ARG A 203 -9.44 -15.45 -6.80
N LEU A 204 -9.61 -14.25 -7.37
CA LEU A 204 -8.62 -13.63 -8.25
C LEU A 204 -7.28 -13.39 -7.52
N GLY A 205 -7.32 -13.16 -6.20
CA GLY A 205 -6.14 -13.00 -5.36
C GLY A 205 -5.73 -14.28 -4.65
N CYS A 206 -6.31 -15.45 -4.99
CA CYS A 206 -6.01 -16.74 -4.36
C CYS A 206 -5.83 -17.85 -5.41
N CYS A 207 -5.44 -17.51 -6.63
CA CYS A 207 -5.32 -18.47 -7.74
C CYS A 207 -3.85 -18.89 -7.97
N ASP A 208 -3.68 -20.03 -8.64
CA ASP A 208 -2.36 -20.49 -9.08
C ASP A 208 -1.78 -19.48 -10.08
N PRO A 209 -0.57 -18.97 -9.82
CA PRO A 209 0.06 -17.95 -10.66
C PRO A 209 0.38 -18.42 -12.08
N ALA A 210 0.51 -19.73 -12.31
CA ALA A 210 0.85 -20.30 -13.61
C ALA A 210 -0.32 -20.27 -14.61
N ASP A 211 -1.55 -20.22 -14.10
CA ASP A 211 -2.77 -20.46 -14.89
C ASP A 211 -3.74 -19.25 -14.94
N ALA A 212 -3.43 -18.12 -14.29
CA ALA A 212 -4.38 -17.01 -14.14
C ALA A 212 -3.78 -15.59 -14.25
N GLU A 213 -4.62 -14.64 -14.69
CA GLU A 213 -4.42 -13.18 -14.69
C GLU A 213 -4.50 -12.55 -13.27
N GLY A 214 -4.26 -13.36 -12.23
CA GLY A 214 -4.50 -12.99 -10.83
C GLY A 214 -3.23 -12.93 -9.99
N LEU A 215 -3.41 -12.88 -8.67
CA LEU A 215 -2.34 -12.91 -7.69
C LEU A 215 -2.45 -14.16 -6.82
N THR A 216 -1.33 -14.60 -6.29
CA THR A 216 -1.25 -15.70 -5.34
C THR A 216 -1.20 -15.17 -3.93
N TYR A 217 -2.10 -15.62 -3.07
CA TYR A 217 -2.08 -15.25 -1.67
C TYR A 217 -1.01 -16.03 -0.92
N LEU A 218 -0.04 -15.31 -0.35
CA LEU A 218 1.12 -15.87 0.34
C LEU A 218 1.00 -15.80 1.88
N GLY A 219 -0.12 -15.25 2.39
CA GLY A 219 -0.32 -15.09 3.82
C GLY A 219 0.71 -14.18 4.47
N SER A 220 1.09 -14.48 5.72
CA SER A 220 2.04 -13.67 6.50
C SER A 220 3.51 -14.06 6.30
N GLU A 221 3.80 -15.07 5.49
CA GLU A 221 5.16 -15.61 5.31
C GLU A 221 5.99 -14.88 4.24
N VAL A 222 5.42 -13.84 3.63
CA VAL A 222 6.09 -13.01 2.63
C VAL A 222 7.32 -12.31 3.21
N PHE A 223 8.36 -12.24 2.40
CA PHE A 223 9.56 -11.51 2.76
C PHE A 223 9.34 -9.99 2.62
N LEU A 224 9.36 -9.28 3.75
CA LEU A 224 9.14 -7.84 3.88
C LEU A 224 10.32 -6.96 3.37
N GLY A 225 11.44 -7.59 2.96
CA GLY A 225 12.73 -6.92 2.93
C GLY A 225 13.33 -6.78 4.33
N SER A 226 14.64 -6.52 4.42
CA SER A 226 15.31 -6.36 5.71
C SER A 226 14.89 -5.06 6.43
N LEU A 227 14.66 -3.97 5.70
CA LEU A 227 14.43 -2.65 6.31
C LEU A 227 13.25 -2.62 7.29
N LEU A 228 12.03 -2.91 6.81
CA LEU A 228 10.84 -2.82 7.67
C LEU A 228 10.83 -3.93 8.74
N GLY A 229 11.40 -5.10 8.44
CA GLY A 229 11.50 -6.19 9.42
C GLY A 229 12.43 -5.84 10.57
N ASP A 230 13.58 -5.25 10.27
CA ASP A 230 14.57 -4.79 11.26
C ASP A 230 14.03 -3.63 12.12
N LEU A 231 13.04 -2.89 11.61
CA LEU A 231 12.34 -1.81 12.32
C LEU A 231 11.13 -2.31 13.14
N GLY A 232 10.87 -3.61 13.18
CA GLY A 232 9.81 -4.20 14.00
C GLY A 232 8.42 -4.25 13.35
N CYS A 233 8.29 -3.89 12.06
CA CYS A 233 7.05 -4.07 11.33
C CYS A 233 6.76 -5.56 11.10
N SER A 234 5.48 -5.92 10.98
CA SER A 234 5.04 -7.31 10.78
C SER A 234 4.14 -7.45 9.56
N VAL A 235 4.40 -8.46 8.72
CA VAL A 235 3.52 -8.82 7.61
C VAL A 235 2.22 -9.38 8.17
N VAL A 236 1.10 -8.88 7.65
CA VAL A 236 -0.24 -9.43 7.94
C VAL A 236 -0.70 -10.34 6.81
N ALA A 237 -0.47 -9.92 5.56
CA ALA A 237 -0.91 -10.60 4.36
C ALA A 237 -0.05 -10.12 3.17
N GLY A 238 0.19 -10.98 2.20
CA GLY A 238 0.85 -10.58 0.96
C GLY A 238 0.40 -11.40 -0.24
N TRP A 239 0.61 -10.79 -1.40
CA TRP A 239 0.25 -11.29 -2.71
C TRP A 239 1.41 -11.04 -3.68
N GLU A 240 1.62 -11.98 -4.60
CA GLU A 240 2.62 -11.91 -5.67
C GLU A 240 1.98 -12.41 -6.97
N ASP A 241 2.38 -11.86 -8.11
CA ASP A 241 2.03 -12.40 -9.42
C ASP A 241 2.98 -13.55 -9.82
N GLY A 242 2.59 -14.36 -10.81
CA GLY A 242 3.41 -15.53 -11.21
C GLY A 242 4.81 -15.26 -11.75
N HIS A 243 5.18 -13.99 -11.91
CA HIS A 243 6.46 -13.57 -12.47
C HIS A 243 7.30 -12.73 -11.49
N GLY A 244 6.85 -12.53 -10.24
CA GLY A 244 7.52 -11.68 -9.24
C GLY A 244 7.71 -10.23 -9.71
N GLN A 245 6.81 -9.79 -10.57
CA GLN A 245 6.75 -8.44 -11.13
C GLN A 245 5.92 -7.53 -10.25
N VAL A 246 4.84 -8.05 -9.68
CA VAL A 246 3.85 -7.30 -8.91
C VAL A 246 3.66 -7.98 -7.57
N ASP A 247 3.98 -7.23 -6.51
CA ASP A 247 3.75 -7.67 -5.15
C ASP A 247 2.91 -6.64 -4.41
N VAL A 248 2.00 -7.12 -3.57
CA VAL A 248 1.28 -6.27 -2.62
C VAL A 248 1.37 -6.87 -1.24
N THR A 249 1.67 -6.06 -0.24
CA THR A 249 1.81 -6.54 1.14
C THR A 249 1.11 -5.61 2.11
N VAL A 250 0.26 -6.18 2.96
CA VAL A 250 -0.34 -5.52 4.11
C VAL A 250 0.54 -5.72 5.32
N ILE A 251 0.94 -4.62 5.94
CA ILE A 251 1.94 -4.56 7.00
C ILE A 251 1.33 -3.84 8.20
N GLN A 252 1.51 -4.41 9.39
CA GLN A 252 1.38 -3.69 10.64
C GLN A 252 2.68 -2.91 10.89
N LEU A 253 2.59 -1.59 10.90
CA LEU A 253 3.74 -0.69 11.00
C LEU A 253 4.13 -0.46 12.47
N ASP A 254 5.43 -0.43 12.74
CA ASP A 254 5.98 0.07 14.00
C ASP A 254 5.85 1.59 14.09
N ASP A 255 5.76 2.11 15.32
CA ASP A 255 5.63 3.55 15.60
C ASP A 255 6.75 4.39 14.98
N VAL A 256 7.98 3.85 14.86
CA VAL A 256 9.11 4.55 14.21
C VAL A 256 8.85 4.82 12.74
N VAL A 257 8.18 3.87 12.06
CA VAL A 257 7.84 3.96 10.64
C VAL A 257 6.58 4.78 10.44
N VAL A 258 5.61 4.70 11.35
CA VAL A 258 4.40 5.56 11.31
C VAL A 258 4.78 7.03 11.47
N GLY A 259 5.70 7.33 12.37
CA GLY A 259 6.12 8.69 12.67
C GLY A 259 5.15 9.49 13.55
N PRO A 260 5.46 10.78 13.78
CA PRO A 260 4.59 11.64 14.56
C PRO A 260 3.21 11.76 13.90
N ARG A 261 2.17 11.46 14.66
CA ARG A 261 0.78 11.69 14.23
C ARG A 261 0.54 13.20 14.19
N PRO A 262 -0.07 13.75 13.13
CA PRO A 262 -0.50 15.16 13.12
C PRO A 262 -1.39 15.42 14.35
N ALA A 263 -1.11 16.49 15.08
CA ALA A 263 -1.91 16.93 16.23
C ALA A 263 -3.30 17.43 15.82
#